data_AF-A0A973XSC8-F1
#
_entry.id   AF-A0A973XSC8-F1
#
_cell.length_a   1.000
_cell.length_b   1.000
_cell.length_c   1.000
_cell.angle_alpha   90.00
_cell.angle_beta   90.00
_cell.angle_gamma   90.00
#
_symmetry.space_group_name_H-M   'P 1'
#
loop_
_entity.id
_entity.type
_entity.pdbx_description
1 polymer ?
#
loop_
_entity_poly.entity_id
_entity_poly.type
_entity_poly.pdbx_seq_one_letter_code
_entity_poly.pdbx_strand_id
1 'polypeptide(L)'
;MARVKTQQLESLIECLNQKRHEDVSLADVLSLAEITAQSLQVFFETMDTAVYREMREIAGYIERMRGEIGALQADDIKKSRIPMAGQELGAIVKATEGATNTIMECAETLMAADASDIKAYQALVQEKMVVIFEACSFQDITGQRIAKVVDTLQQIETRVTRFASAVGNMSGAEFVTDQERARAERKEKLLLNGPQLDGQGIDQHTVDDMFASPAPKPAAERSNQSSIDDLFK
;
A
#
# COMPACT_ATOMS: atom_id res chain seq x y z
N MET A 1 -13.07 -43.22 -28.07
CA MET A 1 -13.07 -44.55 -27.41
C MET A 1 -13.98 -44.61 -26.18
N ALA A 2 -14.00 -43.62 -25.28
CA ALA A 2 -14.89 -43.62 -24.10
C ALA A 2 -16.39 -43.84 -24.44
N ARG A 3 -16.89 -43.15 -25.47
CA ARG A 3 -18.30 -43.24 -25.93
C ARG A 3 -18.76 -44.63 -26.40
N VAL A 4 -17.83 -45.44 -26.92
CA VAL A 4 -18.10 -46.80 -27.42
C VAL A 4 -18.23 -47.78 -26.25
N LYS A 5 -17.44 -47.59 -25.18
CA LYS A 5 -17.48 -48.44 -23.98
C LYS A 5 -18.72 -48.15 -23.11
N THR A 6 -19.21 -46.91 -23.08
CA THR A 6 -20.46 -46.54 -22.39
C THR A 6 -21.68 -47.23 -22.99
N GLN A 7 -21.75 -47.32 -24.33
CA GLN A 7 -22.82 -48.04 -25.03
C GLN A 7 -22.81 -49.55 -24.74
N GLN A 8 -21.62 -50.15 -24.55
CA GLN A 8 -21.50 -51.57 -24.19
C GLN A 8 -21.94 -51.87 -22.75
N LEU A 9 -21.75 -50.92 -21.84
CA LEU A 9 -22.23 -51.03 -20.46
C LEU A 9 -23.76 -50.88 -20.39
N GLU A 10 -24.32 -49.91 -21.12
CA GLU A 10 -25.76 -49.70 -21.24
C GLU A 10 -26.45 -50.92 -21.84
N SER A 11 -25.91 -51.51 -22.90
CA SER A 11 -26.47 -52.71 -23.54
C SER A 11 -26.37 -53.96 -22.66
N LEU A 12 -25.32 -54.10 -21.84
CA LEU A 12 -25.22 -55.21 -20.87
C LEU A 12 -26.20 -55.03 -19.71
N ILE A 13 -26.35 -53.80 -19.18
CA ILE A 13 -27.32 -53.49 -18.12
C ILE A 13 -28.75 -53.71 -18.62
N GLU A 14 -29.05 -53.35 -19.87
CA GLU A 14 -30.33 -53.66 -20.52
C GLU A 14 -30.54 -55.16 -20.65
N CYS A 15 -29.54 -55.92 -21.12
CA CYS A 15 -29.61 -57.37 -21.25
C CYS A 15 -29.82 -58.07 -19.89
N LEU A 16 -29.13 -57.64 -18.84
CA LEU A 16 -29.29 -58.16 -17.47
C LEU A 16 -30.64 -57.78 -16.86
N ASN A 17 -31.15 -56.58 -17.11
CA ASN A 17 -32.50 -56.16 -16.69
C ASN A 17 -33.61 -56.93 -17.41
N GLN A 18 -33.39 -57.33 -18.66
CA GLN A 18 -34.34 -58.11 -19.45
C GLN A 18 -34.38 -59.58 -19.01
N LYS A 19 -33.25 -60.12 -18.53
CA LYS A 19 -33.12 -61.48 -17.97
C LYS A 19 -33.48 -61.60 -16.49
N ARG A 20 -34.14 -60.62 -15.87
CA ARG A 20 -34.48 -60.59 -14.43
C ARG A 20 -35.35 -61.76 -13.92
N HIS A 21 -35.78 -62.66 -14.81
CA HIS A 21 -36.58 -63.85 -14.52
C HIS A 21 -35.96 -65.19 -15.02
N GLU A 22 -34.72 -65.19 -15.53
CA GLU A 22 -33.97 -66.40 -15.93
C GLU A 22 -32.64 -66.53 -15.17
N ASP A 23 -32.15 -67.77 -15.03
CA ASP A 23 -30.91 -68.07 -14.31
C ASP A 23 -29.71 -67.32 -14.91
N VAL A 24 -29.14 -66.40 -14.13
CA VAL A 24 -27.93 -65.65 -14.52
C VAL A 24 -26.77 -66.61 -14.70
N SER A 25 -26.21 -66.67 -15.91
CA SER A 25 -25.08 -67.53 -16.22
C SER A 25 -23.79 -66.99 -15.60
N LEU A 26 -22.88 -67.88 -15.19
CA LEU A 26 -21.52 -67.52 -14.78
C LEU A 26 -20.80 -66.66 -15.86
N ALA A 27 -21.10 -66.89 -17.14
CA ALA A 27 -20.57 -66.12 -18.25
C ALA A 27 -21.04 -64.64 -18.23
N ASP A 28 -22.29 -64.39 -17.82
CA ASP A 28 -22.85 -63.04 -17.72
C ASP A 28 -22.18 -62.26 -16.56
N VAL A 29 -21.91 -62.93 -15.43
CA VAL A 29 -21.19 -62.34 -14.29
C VAL A 29 -19.73 -62.05 -14.65
N LEU A 30 -19.05 -62.95 -15.35
CA LEU A 30 -17.66 -62.75 -15.80
C LEU A 30 -17.55 -61.60 -16.81
N SER A 31 -18.52 -61.48 -17.74
CA SER A 31 -18.58 -60.36 -18.69
C SER A 31 -18.77 -59.01 -17.99
N LEU A 32 -19.67 -58.95 -16.99
CA LEU A 32 -19.85 -57.74 -16.18
C LEU A 32 -18.59 -57.41 -15.36
N ALA A 33 -17.93 -58.40 -14.78
CA ALA A 33 -16.67 -58.23 -14.06
C ALA A 33 -15.55 -57.72 -14.98
N GLU A 34 -15.47 -58.22 -16.22
CA GLU A 34 -14.50 -57.77 -17.21
C GLU A 34 -14.76 -56.32 -17.63
N ILE A 35 -16.01 -55.96 -17.92
CA ILE A 35 -16.37 -54.58 -18.31
C ILE A 35 -16.14 -53.59 -17.16
N THR A 36 -16.48 -53.98 -15.93
CA THR A 36 -16.22 -53.14 -14.75
C THR A 36 -14.73 -52.98 -14.48
N ALA A 37 -13.92 -54.03 -14.63
CA ALA A 37 -12.46 -53.95 -14.54
C ALA A 37 -11.86 -53.04 -15.63
N GLN A 38 -12.31 -53.16 -16.88
CA GLN A 38 -11.86 -52.30 -17.99
C GLN A 38 -12.30 -50.84 -17.81
N SER A 39 -13.49 -50.60 -17.27
CA SER A 39 -13.99 -49.25 -16.96
C SER A 39 -13.15 -48.59 -15.85
N LEU A 40 -12.85 -49.35 -14.80
CA LEU A 40 -12.01 -48.89 -13.69
C LEU A 40 -10.57 -48.58 -14.15
N GLN A 41 -10.02 -49.40 -15.05
CA GLN A 41 -8.70 -49.14 -15.64
C GLN A 41 -8.67 -47.83 -16.44
N VAL A 42 -9.67 -47.57 -17.27
CA VAL A 42 -9.78 -46.31 -18.02
C VAL A 42 -9.97 -45.12 -17.08
N PHE A 43 -10.78 -45.27 -16.02
CA PHE A 43 -10.96 -44.24 -15.01
C PHE A 43 -9.63 -43.86 -14.35
N PHE A 44 -8.85 -44.84 -13.90
CA PHE A 44 -7.53 -44.57 -13.30
C PHE A 44 -6.56 -43.92 -14.28
N GLU A 45 -6.49 -44.35 -15.55
CA GLU A 45 -5.66 -43.70 -16.57
C GLU A 45 -6.01 -42.21 -16.77
N THR A 46 -7.31 -41.89 -16.77
CA THR A 46 -7.77 -40.49 -16.89
C THR A 46 -7.48 -39.68 -15.62
N MET A 47 -7.65 -40.29 -14.44
CA MET A 47 -7.37 -39.65 -13.15
C MET A 47 -5.87 -39.37 -13.00
N ASP A 48 -5.02 -40.34 -13.35
CA ASP A 48 -3.57 -40.18 -13.34
C ASP A 48 -3.17 -39.02 -14.27
N THR A 49 -3.68 -38.99 -15.50
CA THR A 49 -3.38 -37.91 -16.45
C THR A 49 -3.80 -36.53 -15.91
N ALA A 50 -4.97 -36.45 -15.27
CA ALA A 50 -5.43 -35.22 -14.63
C ALA A 50 -4.51 -34.80 -13.47
N VAL A 51 -4.19 -35.72 -12.55
CA VAL A 51 -3.30 -35.45 -11.41
C VAL A 51 -1.90 -35.03 -11.88
N TYR A 52 -1.34 -35.70 -12.90
CA TYR A 52 -0.04 -35.31 -13.48
C TYR A 52 -0.08 -33.92 -14.10
N ARG A 53 -1.20 -33.52 -14.71
CA ARG A 53 -1.38 -32.16 -15.24
C ARG A 53 -1.42 -31.14 -14.11
N GLU A 54 -2.26 -31.35 -13.10
CA GLU A 54 -2.36 -30.45 -11.94
C GLU A 54 -1.00 -30.30 -11.22
N MET A 55 -0.29 -31.42 -10.99
CA MET A 55 1.04 -31.40 -10.37
C MET A 55 2.05 -30.61 -11.21
N ARG A 56 1.99 -30.73 -12.55
CA ARG A 56 2.84 -29.96 -13.47
C ARG A 56 2.49 -28.47 -13.44
N GLU A 57 1.23 -28.12 -13.32
CA GLU A 57 0.79 -26.74 -13.20
C GLU A 57 1.28 -26.11 -11.88
N ILE A 58 1.17 -26.84 -10.77
CA ILE A 58 1.69 -26.43 -9.46
C ILE A 58 3.22 -26.27 -9.52
N ALA A 59 3.94 -27.25 -10.08
CA ALA A 59 5.39 -27.16 -10.25
C ALA A 59 5.79 -25.93 -11.08
N GLY A 60 5.10 -25.68 -12.19
CA GLY A 60 5.32 -24.50 -13.02
C GLY A 60 4.99 -23.19 -12.29
N TYR A 61 3.97 -23.18 -11.43
CA TYR A 61 3.68 -22.03 -10.58
C TYR A 61 4.77 -21.77 -9.54
N ILE A 62 5.27 -22.81 -8.87
CA ILE A 62 6.38 -22.71 -7.91
C ILE A 62 7.66 -22.21 -8.59
N GLU A 63 7.98 -22.72 -9.79
CA GLU A 63 9.15 -22.25 -10.55
C GLU A 63 9.05 -20.76 -10.90
N ARG A 64 7.88 -20.32 -11.41
CA ARG A 64 7.62 -18.89 -11.67
C ARG A 64 7.76 -18.06 -10.39
N MET A 65 7.16 -18.51 -9.28
CA MET A 65 7.24 -17.81 -8.00
C MET A 65 8.67 -17.72 -7.49
N ARG A 66 9.47 -18.79 -7.60
CA ARG A 66 10.90 -18.75 -7.23
C ARG A 66 11.67 -17.73 -8.07
N GLY A 67 11.38 -17.64 -9.37
CA GLY A 67 11.93 -16.63 -10.25
C GLY A 67 11.62 -15.20 -9.78
N GLU A 68 10.36 -14.94 -9.43
CA GLU A 68 9.90 -13.63 -8.97
C GLU A 68 10.43 -13.25 -7.58
N ILE A 69 10.52 -14.21 -6.65
CA ILE A 69 11.19 -14.01 -5.35
C ILE A 69 12.66 -13.61 -5.56
N GLY A 70 13.36 -14.31 -6.45
CA GLY A 70 14.76 -13.99 -6.77
C GLY A 70 14.89 -12.61 -7.40
N ALA A 71 13.98 -12.27 -8.31
CA ALA A 71 14.02 -11.02 -9.05
C ALA A 71 13.51 -9.80 -8.25
N LEU A 72 12.81 -10.02 -7.13
CA LEU A 72 12.53 -8.99 -6.11
C LEU A 72 13.83 -8.49 -5.45
N GLN A 73 14.81 -9.38 -5.28
CA GLN A 73 16.10 -9.09 -4.62
C GLN A 73 15.91 -8.39 -3.26
N ALA A 74 15.05 -8.94 -2.40
CA ALA A 74 14.71 -8.34 -1.11
C ALA A 74 15.94 -8.04 -0.23
N ASP A 75 16.98 -8.87 -0.31
CA ASP A 75 18.26 -8.66 0.39
C ASP A 75 19.01 -7.41 -0.11
N ASP A 76 19.02 -7.13 -1.42
CA ASP A 76 19.64 -5.92 -1.99
C ASP A 76 18.87 -4.67 -1.51
N ILE A 77 17.55 -4.74 -1.55
CA ILE A 77 16.67 -3.65 -1.08
C ILE A 77 16.95 -3.34 0.39
N LYS A 78 17.00 -4.38 1.24
CA LYS A 78 17.17 -4.25 2.69
C LYS A 78 18.59 -3.82 3.09
N LYS A 79 19.62 -4.38 2.45
CA LYS A 79 21.03 -4.19 2.87
C LYS A 79 21.69 -2.99 2.19
N SER A 80 21.22 -2.59 1.00
CA SER A 80 21.86 -1.56 0.18
C SER A 80 20.93 -0.38 -0.08
N ARG A 81 19.81 -0.60 -0.80
CA ARG A 81 19.02 0.51 -1.36
C ARG A 81 18.33 1.38 -0.31
N ILE A 82 17.65 0.77 0.66
CA ILE A 82 16.99 1.51 1.74
C ILE A 82 18.02 2.25 2.61
N PRO A 83 19.12 1.60 3.09
CA PRO A 83 20.17 2.30 3.81
C PRO A 83 20.80 3.45 3.04
N MET A 84 21.09 3.29 1.74
CA MET A 84 21.63 4.37 0.91
C MET A 84 20.66 5.54 0.80
N ALA A 85 19.37 5.29 0.54
CA ALA A 85 18.36 6.35 0.54
C ALA A 85 18.30 7.08 1.89
N GLY A 86 18.40 6.35 3.00
CA GLY A 86 18.48 6.94 4.34
C GLY A 86 19.72 7.81 4.55
N GLN A 87 20.88 7.41 4.01
CA GLN A 87 22.10 8.22 4.05
C GLN A 87 21.95 9.52 3.26
N GLU A 88 21.32 9.47 2.08
CA GLU A 88 21.05 10.66 1.28
C GLU A 88 20.11 11.63 2.02
N LEU A 89 19.03 11.12 2.62
CA LEU A 89 18.13 11.91 3.46
C LEU A 89 18.85 12.52 4.67
N GLY A 90 19.72 11.76 5.34
CA GLY A 90 20.53 12.27 6.45
C GLY A 90 21.52 13.35 6.01
N ALA A 91 22.10 13.22 4.82
CA ALA A 91 22.98 14.23 4.25
C ALA A 91 22.22 15.51 3.86
N ILE A 92 20.99 15.39 3.37
CA ILE A 92 20.09 16.53 3.12
C ILE A 92 19.89 17.30 4.42
N VAL A 93 19.46 16.63 5.50
CA VAL A 93 19.21 17.29 6.80
C VAL A 93 20.45 18.06 7.27
N LYS A 94 21.63 17.43 7.22
CA LYS A 94 22.89 18.10 7.62
C LYS A 94 23.25 19.29 6.74
N ALA A 95 23.08 19.19 5.42
CA ALA A 95 23.35 20.27 4.49
C ALA A 95 22.38 21.44 4.71
N THR A 96 21.09 21.14 4.90
CA THR A 96 20.08 22.17 5.20
C THR A 96 20.34 22.85 6.54
N GLU A 97 20.69 22.08 7.58
CA GLU A 97 21.00 22.63 8.91
C GLU A 97 22.22 23.55 8.86
N GLY A 98 23.32 23.10 8.23
CA GLY A 98 24.53 23.90 8.11
C GLY A 98 24.32 25.19 7.31
N ALA A 99 23.56 25.13 6.22
CA ALA A 99 23.25 26.31 5.43
C ALA A 99 22.32 27.27 6.17
N THR A 100 21.28 26.77 6.84
CA THR A 100 20.39 27.61 7.66
C THR A 100 21.16 28.28 8.80
N ASN A 101 22.07 27.57 9.48
CA ASN A 101 22.92 28.17 10.51
C ASN A 101 23.78 29.31 9.95
N THR A 102 24.41 29.10 8.79
CA THR A 102 25.22 30.12 8.10
C THR A 102 24.39 31.36 7.73
N ILE A 103 23.16 31.16 7.23
CA ILE A 103 22.23 32.24 6.88
C ILE A 103 21.82 33.03 8.13
N MET A 104 21.52 32.35 9.24
CA MET A 104 21.16 33.00 10.50
C MET A 104 22.33 33.80 11.07
N GLU A 105 23.55 33.26 11.09
CA GLU A 105 24.76 33.98 11.53
C GLU A 105 25.01 35.25 10.69
N CYS A 106 24.77 35.19 9.38
CA CYS A 106 24.86 36.37 8.51
C CYS A 106 23.80 37.42 8.86
N ALA A 107 22.56 36.99 9.10
CA ALA A 107 21.46 37.88 9.48
C ALA A 107 21.72 38.53 10.86
N GLU A 108 22.20 37.76 11.84
CA GLU A 108 22.59 38.27 13.16
C GLU A 108 23.69 39.32 13.06
N THR A 109 24.73 39.04 12.25
CA THR A 109 25.83 39.99 12.03
C THR A 109 25.34 41.30 11.43
N LEU A 110 24.38 41.25 10.49
CA LEU A 110 23.80 42.43 9.88
C LEU A 110 22.93 43.24 10.84
N MET A 111 22.18 42.58 11.72
CA MET A 111 21.39 43.26 12.74
C MET A 111 22.25 43.95 13.80
N ALA A 112 23.43 43.39 14.10
CA ALA A 112 24.37 43.94 15.07
C ALA A 112 25.31 45.02 14.48
N ALA A 113 25.25 45.27 13.17
CA ALA A 113 26.16 46.18 12.50
C ALA A 113 25.89 47.65 12.83
N ASP A 114 26.95 48.43 13.02
CA ASP A 114 26.85 49.88 13.19
C ASP A 114 26.55 50.56 11.84
N ALA A 115 25.42 51.25 11.77
CA ALA A 115 24.98 51.98 10.59
C ALA A 115 25.52 53.42 10.53
N SER A 116 26.34 53.84 11.50
CA SER A 116 26.89 55.21 11.55
C SER A 116 27.91 55.48 10.43
N ASP A 117 28.73 54.49 10.06
CA ASP A 117 29.60 54.52 8.88
C ASP A 117 28.91 53.81 7.71
N ILE A 118 28.28 54.61 6.85
CA ILE A 118 27.54 54.14 5.68
C ILE A 118 28.42 53.31 4.73
N LYS A 119 29.70 53.66 4.54
CA LYS A 119 30.57 52.93 3.62
C LYS A 119 30.95 51.57 4.19
N ALA A 120 31.29 51.51 5.47
CA ALA A 120 31.59 50.25 6.14
C ALA A 120 30.37 49.33 6.22
N TYR A 121 29.20 49.89 6.55
CA TYR A 121 27.94 49.16 6.59
C TYR A 121 27.56 48.59 5.21
N GLN A 122 27.66 49.39 4.15
CA GLN A 122 27.36 48.94 2.79
C GLN A 122 28.29 47.79 2.35
N ALA A 123 29.59 47.87 2.67
CA ALA A 123 30.54 46.81 2.37
C ALA A 123 30.19 45.51 3.11
N LEU A 124 29.87 45.60 4.40
CA LEU A 124 29.46 44.45 5.22
C LEU A 124 28.17 43.81 4.70
N VAL A 125 27.15 44.61 4.35
CA VAL A 125 25.90 44.12 3.76
C VAL A 125 26.19 43.35 2.47
N GLN A 126 27.01 43.91 1.58
CA GLN A 126 27.34 43.26 0.33
C GLN A 126 28.07 41.92 0.56
N GLU A 127 29.04 41.90 1.48
CA GLU A 127 29.76 40.69 1.87
C GLU A 127 28.81 39.60 2.40
N LYS A 128 27.95 39.94 3.38
CA LYS A 128 27.04 38.96 3.98
C LYS A 128 25.97 38.48 3.02
N MET A 129 25.51 39.32 2.10
CA MET A 129 24.57 38.89 1.05
C MET A 129 25.20 37.87 0.10
N VAL A 130 26.48 38.03 -0.26
CA VAL A 130 27.20 37.02 -1.04
C VAL A 130 27.24 35.69 -0.29
N VAL A 131 27.59 35.69 1.00
CA VAL A 131 27.62 34.47 1.82
C VAL A 131 26.23 33.82 1.92
N ILE A 132 25.16 34.60 2.05
CA ILE A 132 23.79 34.07 2.05
C ILE A 132 23.46 33.40 0.71
N PHE A 133 23.80 34.02 -0.42
CA PHE A 133 23.57 33.42 -1.74
C PHE A 133 24.38 32.14 -1.94
N GLU A 134 25.64 32.11 -1.47
CA GLU A 134 26.48 30.92 -1.49
C GLU A 134 25.89 29.82 -0.60
N ALA A 135 25.44 30.15 0.61
CA ALA A 135 24.81 29.20 1.51
C ALA A 135 23.58 28.57 0.85
N CYS A 136 22.69 29.38 0.24
CA CYS A 136 21.48 28.94 -0.47
C CYS A 136 21.73 27.91 -1.59
N SER A 137 22.97 27.78 -2.09
CA SER A 137 23.34 26.72 -3.04
C SER A 137 23.11 25.30 -2.49
N PHE A 138 22.89 25.14 -1.18
CA PHE A 138 22.46 23.87 -0.56
C PHE A 138 21.21 23.28 -1.23
N GLN A 139 20.35 24.12 -1.81
CA GLN A 139 19.14 23.68 -2.50
C GLN A 139 19.44 22.78 -3.70
N ASP A 140 20.49 23.06 -4.48
CA ASP A 140 20.85 22.24 -5.65
C ASP A 140 21.28 20.84 -5.21
N ILE A 141 22.21 20.75 -4.25
CA ILE A 141 22.65 19.47 -3.68
C ILE A 141 21.48 18.73 -3.04
N THR A 142 20.56 19.45 -2.37
CA THR A 142 19.36 18.84 -1.78
C THR A 142 18.45 18.26 -2.86
N GLY A 143 18.19 19.00 -3.95
CA GLY A 143 17.38 18.54 -5.07
C GLY A 143 17.96 17.29 -5.73
N GLN A 144 19.28 17.27 -5.99
CA GLN A 144 19.96 16.11 -6.57
C GLN A 144 19.87 14.87 -5.66
N ARG A 145 20.05 15.05 -4.34
CA ARG A 145 19.93 13.95 -3.38
C ARG A 145 18.50 13.43 -3.26
N ILE A 146 17.50 14.32 -3.25
CA ILE A 146 16.09 13.92 -3.26
C ILE A 146 15.78 13.13 -4.53
N ALA A 147 16.23 13.59 -5.70
CA ALA A 147 16.02 12.88 -6.96
C ALA A 147 16.57 11.45 -6.91
N LYS A 148 17.76 11.25 -6.32
CA LYS A 148 18.37 9.92 -6.12
C LYS A 148 17.57 9.03 -5.17
N VAL A 149 17.02 9.61 -4.09
CA VAL A 149 16.13 8.89 -3.17
C VAL A 149 14.85 8.46 -3.89
N VAL A 150 14.23 9.36 -4.64
CA VAL A 150 13.00 9.09 -5.39
C VAL A 150 13.22 7.99 -6.43
N ASP A 151 14.29 8.07 -7.22
CA ASP A 151 14.66 7.02 -8.19
C ASP A 151 14.85 5.66 -7.50
N THR A 152 15.51 5.64 -6.34
CA THR A 152 15.69 4.42 -5.55
C THR A 152 14.35 3.83 -5.11
N LEU A 153 13.43 4.65 -4.62
CA LEU A 153 12.09 4.22 -4.20
C LEU A 153 11.25 3.73 -5.38
N GLN A 154 11.34 4.38 -6.54
CA GLN A 154 10.61 3.98 -7.75
C GLN A 154 11.09 2.63 -8.29
N GLN A 155 12.40 2.35 -8.21
CA GLN A 155 12.96 1.05 -8.55
C GLN A 155 12.48 -0.05 -7.60
N ILE A 156 12.39 0.25 -6.29
CA ILE A 156 11.85 -0.68 -5.29
C ILE A 156 10.37 -0.95 -5.60
N GLU A 157 9.58 0.10 -5.82
CA GLU A 157 8.16 0.00 -6.17
C GLU A 157 7.95 -0.88 -7.40
N THR A 158 8.71 -0.66 -8.48
CA THR A 158 8.62 -1.47 -9.71
C THR A 158 8.83 -2.96 -9.43
N ARG A 159 9.82 -3.30 -8.60
CA ARG A 159 10.10 -4.70 -8.23
C ARG A 159 8.98 -5.31 -7.37
N VAL A 160 8.48 -4.54 -6.40
CA VAL A 160 7.39 -4.97 -5.52
C VAL A 160 6.08 -5.16 -6.31
N THR A 161 5.74 -4.23 -7.19
CA THR A 161 4.54 -4.30 -8.04
C THR A 161 4.59 -5.49 -8.99
N ARG A 162 5.77 -5.78 -9.59
CA ARG A 162 5.94 -6.98 -10.42
C ARG A 162 5.74 -8.25 -9.60
N PHE A 163 6.36 -8.32 -8.42
CA PHE A 163 6.20 -9.46 -7.51
C PHE A 163 4.75 -9.66 -7.09
N ALA A 164 4.06 -8.60 -6.67
CA ALA A 164 2.64 -8.64 -6.28
C ALA A 164 1.76 -9.12 -7.44
N SER A 165 2.01 -8.64 -8.66
CA SER A 165 1.27 -9.05 -9.85
C SER A 165 1.47 -10.54 -10.17
N ALA A 166 2.66 -11.08 -9.91
CA ALA A 166 2.96 -12.50 -10.16
C ALA A 166 2.42 -13.45 -9.09
N VAL A 167 2.33 -12.99 -7.83
CA VAL A 167 1.68 -13.74 -6.74
C VAL A 167 0.15 -13.74 -6.91
N GLY A 168 -0.40 -12.78 -7.65
CA GLY A 168 -1.83 -12.54 -7.81
C GLY A 168 -2.35 -11.59 -6.73
N ASN A 169 -3.52 -10.97 -6.97
CA ASN A 169 -4.21 -10.09 -6.01
C ASN A 169 -4.70 -10.90 -4.78
N MET A 170 -3.76 -11.37 -3.96
CA MET A 170 -4.03 -11.64 -2.56
C MET A 170 -4.39 -10.28 -1.96
N SER A 171 -5.66 -10.06 -1.69
CA SER A 171 -6.14 -8.87 -0.99
C SER A 171 -5.34 -8.75 0.31
N GLY A 172 -4.36 -7.84 0.35
CA GLY A 172 -3.42 -7.69 1.47
C GLY A 172 -4.07 -7.45 2.82
N ALA A 173 -5.38 -7.16 2.85
CA ALA A 173 -6.21 -7.07 4.03
C ALA A 173 -6.19 -8.35 4.92
N GLU A 174 -6.01 -9.54 4.34
CA GLU A 174 -5.96 -10.80 5.11
C GLU A 174 -4.63 -11.02 5.84
N PHE A 175 -3.56 -10.32 5.45
CA PHE A 175 -2.21 -10.50 6.01
C PHE A 175 -1.72 -9.31 6.84
N VAL A 176 -2.58 -8.31 7.09
CA VAL A 176 -2.23 -7.16 7.93
C VAL A 176 -1.99 -7.62 9.37
N THR A 177 -0.80 -7.33 9.88
CA THR A 177 -0.41 -7.72 11.24
C THR A 177 -1.16 -6.90 12.30
N ASP A 178 -1.33 -7.45 13.50
CA ASP A 178 -1.94 -6.72 14.63
C ASP A 178 -1.18 -5.42 14.96
N GLN A 179 0.14 -5.41 14.75
CA GLN A 179 0.96 -4.22 14.93
C GLN A 179 0.63 -3.11 13.91
N GLU A 180 0.39 -3.46 12.66
CA GLU A 180 0.00 -2.51 11.61
C GLU A 180 -1.39 -1.95 11.87
N ARG A 181 -2.34 -2.79 12.30
CA ARG A 181 -3.67 -2.37 12.72
C ARG A 181 -3.60 -1.39 13.90
N ALA A 182 -2.81 -1.72 14.93
CA ALA A 182 -2.61 -0.82 16.08
C ALA A 182 -1.88 0.49 15.70
N ARG A 183 -0.99 0.48 14.72
CA ARG A 183 -0.37 1.72 14.18
C ARG A 183 -1.38 2.58 13.44
N ALA A 184 -2.24 1.98 12.60
CA ALA A 184 -3.30 2.69 11.89
C ALA A 184 -4.28 3.35 12.87
N GLU A 185 -4.74 2.59 13.88
CA GLU A 185 -5.61 3.12 14.93
C GLU A 185 -4.95 4.26 15.72
N ARG A 186 -3.66 4.16 16.04
CA ARG A 186 -2.94 5.25 16.70
C ARG A 186 -2.86 6.50 15.82
N LYS A 187 -2.59 6.33 14.52
CA LYS A 187 -2.54 7.45 13.57
C LYS A 187 -3.89 8.17 13.49
N GLU A 188 -4.98 7.42 13.44
CA GLU A 188 -6.35 7.93 13.43
C GLU A 188 -6.69 8.65 14.75
N LYS A 189 -6.37 8.04 15.90
CA LYS A 189 -6.64 8.60 17.23
C LYS A 189 -5.81 9.85 17.56
N LEU A 190 -4.57 9.92 17.05
CA LEU A 190 -3.63 11.00 17.40
C LEU A 190 -3.63 12.18 16.42
N LEU A 191 -4.45 12.15 15.35
CA LEU A 191 -4.57 13.21 14.32
C LEU A 191 -3.22 13.87 13.98
N LEU A 192 -2.16 13.06 13.82
CA LEU A 192 -0.80 13.51 13.52
C LEU A 192 -0.71 13.98 12.06
N ASN A 193 -1.35 15.10 11.77
CA ASN A 193 -1.22 15.79 10.50
C ASN A 193 -0.13 16.86 10.66
N GLY A 194 0.93 16.76 9.87
CA GLY A 194 1.88 17.85 9.71
C GLY A 194 1.25 19.03 8.93
N PRO A 195 2.05 20.06 8.59
CA PRO A 195 1.62 21.11 7.68
C PRO A 195 0.99 20.49 6.42
N GLN A 196 -0.24 20.89 6.10
CA GLN A 196 -0.95 20.37 4.93
C GLN A 196 -0.24 20.80 3.64
N LEU A 197 -0.23 19.92 2.64
CA LEU A 197 0.26 20.23 1.30
C LEU A 197 -0.61 21.32 0.67
N ASP A 198 -0.02 22.13 -0.22
CA ASP A 198 -0.75 23.19 -0.93
C ASP A 198 -2.01 22.65 -1.62
N GLY A 199 -3.16 23.28 -1.35
CA GLY A 199 -4.47 22.89 -1.87
C GLY A 199 -5.17 21.76 -1.11
N GLN A 200 -4.53 21.16 -0.10
CA GLN A 200 -5.15 20.22 0.84
C GLN A 200 -5.51 20.87 2.19
N GLY A 201 -5.35 22.20 2.25
CA GLY A 201 -5.86 23.05 3.33
C GLY A 201 -7.37 22.92 3.47
N ILE A 202 -7.88 22.95 4.71
CA ILE A 202 -9.30 23.26 4.90
C ILE A 202 -9.53 24.68 4.37
N ASP A 203 -10.47 24.83 3.45
CA ASP A 203 -10.81 26.13 2.88
C ASP A 203 -11.35 27.07 3.96
N GLN A 204 -10.99 28.36 3.91
CA GLN A 204 -11.33 29.32 4.95
C GLN A 204 -12.85 29.43 5.12
N HIS A 205 -13.63 29.26 4.06
CA HIS A 205 -15.10 29.22 4.15
C HIS A 205 -15.62 28.03 4.98
N THR A 206 -14.94 26.88 4.90
CA THR A 206 -15.29 25.71 5.72
C THR A 206 -14.93 25.94 7.19
N VAL A 207 -13.84 26.67 7.46
CA VAL A 207 -13.50 27.10 8.83
C VAL A 207 -14.56 28.07 9.36
N ASP A 208 -14.95 29.06 8.56
CA ASP A 208 -15.93 30.07 8.94
C ASP A 208 -17.30 29.43 9.22
N ASP A 209 -17.73 28.45 8.41
CA ASP A 209 -18.97 27.69 8.63
C ASP A 209 -18.93 26.85 9.92
N MET A 210 -17.74 26.35 10.31
CA MET A 210 -17.56 25.54 11.52
C MET A 210 -17.57 26.38 12.80
N PHE A 211 -17.15 27.65 12.71
CA PHE A 211 -17.15 28.62 13.81
C PHE A 211 -18.35 29.58 13.80
N ALA A 212 -19.17 29.54 12.75
CA ALA A 212 -20.48 30.19 12.73
C ALA A 212 -21.39 29.51 13.76
N SER A 213 -21.36 30.02 15.00
CA SER A 213 -22.29 29.60 16.05
C SER A 213 -23.73 29.73 15.56
N PRO A 214 -24.65 28.80 15.92
CA PRO A 214 -26.06 28.97 15.62
C PRO A 214 -26.50 30.31 16.20
N ALA A 215 -27.18 31.11 15.37
CA ALA A 215 -27.67 32.43 15.72
C ALA A 215 -28.23 32.43 17.17
N PRO A 216 -27.94 33.47 17.98
CA PRO A 216 -28.44 33.52 19.34
C PRO A 216 -29.94 33.30 19.29
N LYS A 217 -30.44 32.29 20.02
CA LYS A 217 -31.88 32.11 20.23
C LYS A 217 -32.45 33.49 20.59
N PRO A 218 -33.58 33.91 20.01
CA PRO A 218 -34.18 35.19 20.35
C PRO A 218 -34.26 35.25 21.87
N ALA A 219 -33.70 36.31 22.44
CA ALA A 219 -33.63 36.49 23.88
C ALA A 219 -35.03 36.22 24.44
N ALA A 220 -35.16 35.23 25.31
CA ALA A 220 -36.36 35.10 26.13
C ALA A 220 -36.62 36.48 26.73
N GLU A 221 -37.86 36.96 26.63
CA GLU A 221 -38.30 38.26 27.14
C GLU A 221 -37.65 38.50 28.50
N ARG A 222 -36.69 39.44 28.53
CA ARG A 222 -36.08 39.85 29.80
C ARG A 222 -37.21 40.49 30.59
N SER A 223 -37.61 39.85 31.69
CA SER A 223 -38.52 40.45 32.66
C SER A 223 -38.00 41.85 32.97
N ASN A 224 -38.79 42.85 32.61
CA ASN A 224 -38.44 44.23 32.86
C ASN A 224 -38.78 44.56 34.32
N GLN A 225 -38.23 45.67 34.83
CA GLN A 225 -38.40 46.08 36.23
C GLN A 225 -39.89 46.16 36.64
N SER A 226 -40.79 46.51 35.71
CA SER A 226 -42.24 46.49 35.95
C SER A 226 -42.79 45.11 36.30
N SER A 227 -42.27 44.02 35.70
CA SER A 227 -42.67 42.66 36.06
C SER A 227 -42.20 42.23 37.46
N ILE A 228 -41.14 42.88 37.98
CA ILE A 228 -40.63 42.65 39.34
C ILE A 228 -41.47 43.43 40.35
N ASP A 229 -41.84 44.67 40.03
CA ASP A 229 -42.60 45.55 40.92
C ASP A 229 -44.06 45.06 41.15
N ASP A 230 -44.65 44.36 40.18
CA ASP A 230 -45.99 43.75 40.29
C ASP A 230 -46.03 42.50 41.20
N LEU A 231 -44.88 41.93 41.53
CA LEU A 231 -44.77 40.73 42.38
C LEU A 231 -44.77 41.04 43.89
N PHE A 232 -44.66 42.32 44.26
CA PHE A 232 -44.54 42.78 45.66
C PHE A 232 -45.63 43.80 46.06
N LYS A 233 -46.76 43.85 45.35
CA LYS A 233 -47.98 44.59 45.76
C LYS A 233 -49.06 43.66 46.28
#